data_AF-A0A7C8MEN1-F1
#
_entry.id   AF-A0A7C8MEN1-F1
#
_cell.length_a   1.000
_cell.length_b   1.000
_cell.length_c   1.000
_cell.angle_alpha   90.00
_cell.angle_beta   90.00
_cell.angle_gamma   90.00
#
_symmetry.space_group_name_H-M   'P 1'
#
loop_
_entity.id
_entity.type
_entity.pdbx_description
1 polymer ?
#
loop_
_entity_poly.entity_id
_entity_poly.type
_entity_poly.pdbx_seq_one_letter_code
_entity_poly.pdbx_strand_id
1 'polypeptide(L)'
;MALPLFCIADEAKPFIHKILAVNKQDEESCKTFFLVESQDFPKHNRAFKESLKANEDFETEFVGASEQECRNWAREHQKHGEFIEHNIVAIADSRTAKDSTISLPVYKEHDQCKFEGYGILPPTPNAWYDWRVNAQGAAKVLIHLRYGPMETGWPTYFARKAELTDEDGVFDVTKADRVVCDQDTEICIYSRND
;
A
#
# COMPACT_ATOMS: atom_id res chain seq x y z
N MET A 1 -6.82 -3.09 8.69
CA MET A 1 -5.63 -3.75 9.27
C MET A 1 -4.42 -2.89 8.92
N ALA A 2 -3.19 -3.24 9.31
CA ALA A 2 -2.02 -2.45 8.96
C ALA A 2 -1.22 -3.10 7.82
N LEU A 3 -0.58 -2.29 6.98
CA LEU A 3 0.34 -2.75 5.95
C LEU A 3 1.65 -3.23 6.61
N PRO A 4 2.15 -4.43 6.28
CA PRO A 4 3.49 -4.83 6.68
C PRO A 4 4.51 -3.93 5.97
N LEU A 5 5.35 -3.25 6.74
CA LEU A 5 6.43 -2.38 6.28
C LEU A 5 7.77 -3.07 6.44
N PHE A 6 8.45 -3.32 5.33
CA PHE A 6 9.79 -3.88 5.29
C PHE A 6 10.81 -2.77 5.05
N CYS A 7 11.97 -2.85 5.70
CA CYS A 7 13.12 -2.02 5.40
C CYS A 7 14.21 -2.93 4.82
N ILE A 8 14.45 -2.85 3.51
CA ILE A 8 15.36 -3.75 2.80
C ILE A 8 16.73 -3.14 2.51
N ALA A 9 16.90 -1.85 2.78
CA ALA A 9 18.15 -1.13 2.54
C ALA A 9 18.59 -0.40 3.80
N ASP A 10 19.88 -0.49 4.17
CA ASP A 10 20.41 0.17 5.36
C ASP A 10 20.26 1.69 5.28
N GLU A 11 20.47 2.28 4.10
CA GLU A 11 20.31 3.72 3.88
C GLU A 11 18.87 4.22 4.10
N ALA A 12 17.88 3.32 4.06
CA ALA A 12 16.48 3.66 4.31
C ALA A 12 16.13 3.71 5.81
N LYS A 13 16.92 3.06 6.68
CA LYS A 13 16.68 2.99 8.14
C LYS A 13 16.42 4.37 8.76
N PRO A 14 17.20 5.44 8.48
CA PRO A 14 16.96 6.76 9.04
C PRO A 14 15.62 7.39 8.64
N PHE A 15 14.91 6.86 7.64
CA PHE A 15 13.64 7.40 7.14
C PHE A 15 12.42 6.60 7.63
N ILE A 16 12.60 5.41 8.22
CA ILE A 16 11.48 4.57 8.68
C ILE A 16 10.63 5.28 9.73
N HIS A 17 11.24 6.07 10.62
CA HIS A 17 10.49 6.85 11.60
C HIS A 17 9.49 7.83 10.96
N LYS A 18 9.81 8.38 9.77
CA LYS A 18 8.93 9.30 9.03
C LYS A 18 7.76 8.55 8.41
N ILE A 19 8.00 7.36 7.89
CA ILE A 19 6.95 6.49 7.35
C ILE A 19 6.00 6.06 8.48
N LEU A 20 6.53 5.61 9.60
CA LEU A 20 5.72 5.22 10.77
C LEU A 20 5.01 6.42 11.43
N ALA A 21 5.50 7.65 11.24
CA ALA A 21 4.79 8.85 11.73
C ALA A 21 3.42 9.05 11.07
N VAL A 22 3.17 8.44 9.90
CA VAL A 22 1.84 8.41 9.27
C VAL A 22 0.79 7.79 10.21
N ASN A 23 1.17 6.80 11.02
CA ASN A 23 0.29 6.16 12.01
C ASN A 23 -0.21 7.10 13.12
N LYS A 24 0.37 8.30 13.26
CA LYS A 24 -0.02 9.30 14.28
C LYS A 24 -0.96 10.36 13.72
N GLN A 25 -1.14 10.42 12.39
CA GLN A 25 -2.02 11.39 11.76
C GLN A 25 -3.49 10.92 11.77
N ASP A 26 -3.71 9.61 11.85
CA ASP A 26 -5.04 9.02 12.06
C ASP A 26 -5.32 8.92 13.58
N GLU A 27 -6.01 9.91 14.14
CA GLU A 27 -6.31 10.01 15.59
C GLU A 27 -7.25 8.90 16.10
N GLU A 28 -7.92 8.14 15.22
CA GLU A 28 -8.89 7.12 15.61
C GLU A 28 -8.55 5.73 15.06
N SER A 29 -7.70 5.01 15.80
CA SER A 29 -7.60 3.54 15.90
C SER A 29 -6.98 2.71 14.77
N CYS A 30 -6.84 3.19 13.53
CA CYS A 30 -6.25 2.38 12.44
C CYS A 30 -4.79 2.74 12.16
N LYS A 31 -3.88 1.81 12.47
CA LYS A 31 -2.47 1.92 12.07
C LYS A 31 -2.33 1.61 10.59
N THR A 32 -1.66 2.49 9.85
CA THR A 32 -1.35 2.27 8.43
C THR A 32 -0.23 1.26 8.27
N PHE A 33 0.81 1.30 9.11
CA PHE A 33 2.01 0.47 8.97
C PHE A 33 2.39 -0.29 10.24
N PHE A 34 2.86 -1.51 10.07
CA PHE A 34 3.59 -2.29 11.08
C PHE A 34 4.99 -2.63 10.56
N LEU A 35 6.03 -2.22 11.27
CA LEU A 35 7.41 -2.54 10.88
C LEU A 35 7.71 -4.03 11.12
N VAL A 36 8.17 -4.71 10.06
CA VAL A 36 8.58 -6.12 10.10
C VAL A 36 10.08 -6.20 10.38
N GLU A 37 10.43 -6.76 11.54
CA GLU A 37 11.82 -6.86 12.01
C GLU A 37 12.40 -8.29 11.89
N SER A 38 11.57 -9.33 11.79
CA SER A 38 12.01 -10.73 11.73
C SER A 38 11.22 -11.56 10.72
N GLN A 39 11.86 -12.60 10.19
CA GLN A 39 11.24 -13.61 9.33
C GLN A 39 10.14 -14.39 10.07
N ASP A 40 10.25 -14.54 11.40
CA ASP A 40 9.22 -15.20 12.20
C ASP A 40 8.01 -14.29 12.38
N PHE A 41 6.82 -14.80 12.05
CA PHE A 41 5.59 -14.06 12.25
C PHE A 41 5.23 -13.92 13.74
N PRO A 42 5.04 -12.69 14.25
CA PRO A 42 4.68 -12.51 15.64
C PRO A 42 3.29 -13.06 15.97
N LYS A 43 3.14 -13.65 17.16
CA LYS A 43 1.86 -14.21 17.61
C LYS A 43 0.77 -13.15 17.86
N HIS A 44 1.17 -11.89 18.11
CA HIS A 44 0.26 -10.79 18.45
C HIS A 44 0.75 -9.48 17.84
N ASN A 45 -0.17 -8.56 17.53
CA ASN A 45 0.13 -7.27 16.91
C ASN A 45 1.08 -6.36 17.72
N ARG A 46 1.05 -6.43 19.05
CA ARG A 46 1.91 -5.62 19.95
C ARG A 46 3.40 -5.88 19.78
N ALA A 47 3.77 -6.96 19.10
CA ALA A 47 5.15 -7.28 18.80
C ALA A 47 5.69 -6.50 17.59
N PHE A 48 4.83 -5.88 16.79
CA PHE A 48 5.25 -4.99 15.71
C PHE A 48 5.55 -3.60 16.26
N LYS A 49 6.61 -2.98 15.76
CA LYS A 49 6.84 -1.56 16.00
C LYS A 49 5.92 -0.71 15.13
N GLU A 50 5.13 0.13 15.79
CA GLU A 50 4.17 1.04 15.15
C GLU A 50 4.70 2.48 15.07
N SER A 51 5.81 2.77 15.76
CA SER A 51 6.46 4.08 15.78
C SER A 51 7.94 3.94 16.14
N LEU A 52 8.76 4.85 15.62
CA LEU A 52 10.17 5.04 15.99
C LEU A 52 10.42 6.54 16.24
N LYS A 53 11.39 6.88 17.07
CA LYS A 53 11.94 8.25 17.16
C LYS A 53 12.95 8.49 16.01
N ALA A 54 13.24 9.75 15.72
CA ALA A 54 14.08 10.13 14.57
C ALA A 54 15.49 9.50 14.56
N ASN A 55 16.03 9.21 15.73
CA ASN A 55 17.36 8.59 15.93
C ASN A 55 17.25 7.30 16.75
N GLU A 56 16.09 6.66 16.75
CA GLU A 56 15.93 5.36 17.39
C GLU A 56 16.47 4.29 16.44
N ASP A 57 17.54 3.63 16.88
CA ASP A 57 18.06 2.47 16.16
C ASP A 57 17.07 1.31 16.22
N PHE A 58 17.04 0.53 15.14
CA PHE A 58 16.31 -0.71 15.06
C PHE A 58 17.06 -1.68 14.16
N GLU A 59 16.83 -2.97 14.38
CA GLU A 59 17.39 -4.02 13.54
C GLU A 59 16.26 -4.74 12.81
N THR A 60 16.54 -5.19 11.60
CA THR A 60 15.61 -6.00 10.82
C THR A 60 16.37 -7.03 10.02
N GLU A 61 15.86 -8.26 10.01
CA GLU A 61 16.39 -9.37 9.22
C GLU A 61 16.17 -9.21 7.71
N PHE A 62 15.43 -8.17 7.30
CA PHE A 62 15.11 -7.89 5.90
C PHE A 62 16.09 -6.95 5.22
N VAL A 63 17.07 -6.36 5.92
CA VAL A 63 18.14 -5.62 5.23
C VAL A 63 18.88 -6.55 4.28
N GLY A 64 19.00 -6.14 3.01
CA GLY A 64 19.58 -6.95 1.95
C GLY A 64 18.63 -7.95 1.30
N ALA A 65 17.39 -8.09 1.80
CA ALA A 65 16.37 -8.90 1.16
C ALA A 65 15.89 -8.26 -0.15
N SER A 66 15.45 -9.10 -1.07
CA SER A 66 14.78 -8.70 -2.30
C SER A 66 13.31 -8.37 -2.06
N GLU A 67 12.71 -7.58 -2.95
CA GLU A 67 11.26 -7.35 -2.92
C GLU A 67 10.46 -8.65 -3.01
N GLN A 68 10.97 -9.65 -3.75
CA GLN A 68 10.31 -10.94 -3.89
C GLN A 68 10.28 -11.71 -2.57
N GLU A 69 11.32 -11.61 -1.75
CA GLU A 69 11.33 -12.21 -0.40
C GLU A 69 10.30 -11.56 0.52
N CYS A 70 10.15 -10.23 0.48
CA CYS A 70 9.09 -9.53 1.22
C CYS A 70 7.68 -9.96 0.76
N ARG A 71 7.48 -10.07 -0.56
CA ARG A 71 6.22 -10.55 -1.16
C ARG A 71 5.91 -11.99 -0.74
N ASN A 72 6.91 -12.86 -0.74
CA ASN A 72 6.77 -14.26 -0.30
C ASN A 72 6.41 -14.33 1.18
N TRP A 73 7.13 -13.58 2.03
CA TRP A 73 6.84 -13.50 3.46
C TRP A 73 5.38 -13.10 3.71
N ALA A 74 4.88 -12.07 3.03
CA ALA A 74 3.50 -11.65 3.20
C ALA A 74 2.49 -12.70 2.77
N ARG A 75 2.76 -13.43 1.67
CA ARG A 75 1.88 -14.52 1.20
C ARG A 75 1.88 -15.75 2.10
N GLU A 76 3.01 -16.07 2.72
CA GLU A 76 3.13 -17.17 3.68
C GLU A 76 2.38 -16.83 4.98
N HIS A 77 2.44 -15.57 5.39
CA HIS A 77 1.93 -15.13 6.68
C HIS A 77 0.53 -14.51 6.67
N GLN A 78 -0.08 -14.28 5.50
CA GLN A 78 -1.46 -13.76 5.38
C GLN A 78 -2.54 -14.63 6.05
N LYS A 79 -2.25 -15.89 6.40
CA LYS A 79 -3.21 -16.76 7.11
C LYS A 79 -3.03 -16.75 8.63
N HIS A 80 -1.96 -16.12 9.13
CA HIS A 80 -1.48 -16.29 10.49
C HIS A 80 -1.94 -15.19 11.47
N GLY A 81 -2.60 -14.13 11.00
CA GLY A 81 -3.21 -13.13 11.88
C GLY A 81 -4.06 -12.09 11.16
N GLU A 82 -5.18 -11.71 11.78
CA GLU A 82 -6.15 -10.73 11.26
C GLU A 82 -5.69 -9.26 11.37
N PHE A 83 -4.41 -9.03 11.71
CA PHE A 83 -3.91 -7.68 12.04
C PHE A 83 -3.01 -7.06 10.96
N ILE A 84 -2.52 -7.85 9.99
CA ILE A 84 -1.86 -7.31 8.80
C ILE A 84 -2.77 -7.41 7.57
N GLU A 85 -2.66 -6.45 6.67
CA GLU A 85 -3.34 -6.51 5.38
C GLU A 85 -2.76 -7.61 4.50
N HIS A 86 -3.64 -8.43 3.92
CA HIS A 86 -3.24 -9.47 2.98
C HIS A 86 -3.00 -8.88 1.60
N ASN A 87 -2.14 -9.50 0.79
CA ASN A 87 -1.96 -9.15 -0.62
C ASN A 87 -1.47 -7.72 -0.88
N ILE A 88 -0.90 -7.05 0.12
CA ILE A 88 -0.24 -5.76 -0.05
C ILE A 88 0.92 -5.66 0.93
N VAL A 89 2.03 -5.10 0.49
CA VAL A 89 3.20 -4.85 1.34
C VAL A 89 3.73 -3.45 1.08
N ALA A 90 4.34 -2.84 2.09
CA ALA A 90 5.10 -1.60 1.97
C ALA A 90 6.59 -1.93 2.08
N ILE A 91 7.40 -1.41 1.16
CA ILE A 91 8.84 -1.68 1.12
C ILE A 91 9.58 -0.36 1.06
N ALA A 92 10.40 -0.12 2.08
CA ALA A 92 11.41 0.93 2.10
C ALA A 92 12.73 0.36 1.57
N ASP A 93 13.18 0.87 0.44
CA ASP A 93 14.39 0.45 -0.26
C ASP A 93 15.40 1.61 -0.37
N SER A 94 16.48 1.42 -1.12
CA SER A 94 17.51 2.45 -1.30
C SER A 94 16.98 3.78 -1.84
N ARG A 95 15.86 3.74 -2.57
CA ARG A 95 15.24 4.94 -3.14
C ARG A 95 14.48 5.74 -2.09
N THR A 96 13.95 5.10 -1.06
CA THR A 96 13.34 5.78 0.10
C THR A 96 14.26 6.83 0.72
N ALA A 97 15.56 6.55 0.79
CA ALA A 97 16.54 7.51 1.32
C ALA A 97 16.71 8.75 0.43
N LYS A 98 16.40 8.64 -0.86
CA LYS A 98 16.60 9.69 -1.87
C LYS A 98 15.39 10.61 -1.99
N ASP A 99 14.19 10.03 -2.03
CA ASP A 99 12.96 10.78 -2.35
C ASP A 99 11.82 10.58 -1.33
N SER A 100 12.08 9.88 -0.22
CA SER A 100 11.08 9.61 0.83
C SER A 100 9.83 8.89 0.35
N THR A 101 9.92 8.12 -0.74
CA THR A 101 8.85 7.25 -1.24
C THR A 101 9.05 5.79 -0.81
N ILE A 102 7.99 5.00 -0.88
CA ILE A 102 8.00 3.56 -0.62
C ILE A 102 7.46 2.82 -1.85
N SER A 103 7.93 1.59 -2.07
CA SER A 103 7.28 0.67 -2.99
C SER A 103 6.08 0.05 -2.30
N LEU A 104 4.96 -0.05 -3.00
CA LEU A 104 3.71 -0.61 -2.50
C LEU A 104 3.18 -1.69 -3.46
N PRO A 105 3.79 -2.89 -3.49
CA PRO A 105 3.27 -4.03 -4.22
C PRO A 105 1.87 -4.44 -3.73
N VAL A 106 0.92 -4.62 -4.65
CA VAL A 106 -0.41 -5.21 -4.39
C VAL A 106 -0.62 -6.43 -5.27
N TYR A 107 -0.98 -7.55 -4.67
CA TYR A 107 -1.31 -8.79 -5.34
C TYR A 107 -2.82 -8.86 -5.63
N LYS A 108 -3.17 -9.27 -6.85
CA LYS A 108 -4.57 -9.49 -7.25
C LYS A 108 -4.80 -10.96 -7.61
N GLU A 109 -5.54 -11.65 -6.75
CA GLU A 109 -5.88 -13.07 -6.90
C GLU A 109 -7.13 -13.23 -7.75
N HIS A 110 -7.02 -13.88 -8.92
CA HIS A 110 -8.14 -14.25 -9.81
C HIS A 110 -9.14 -13.14 -10.23
N ASP A 111 -8.97 -11.94 -9.69
CA ASP A 111 -9.82 -10.78 -9.82
C ASP A 111 -9.56 -10.15 -11.18
N GLN A 112 -10.57 -10.21 -12.05
CA GLN A 112 -10.61 -9.46 -13.30
C GLN A 112 -12.05 -9.06 -13.60
N CYS A 113 -12.24 -7.81 -13.99
CA CYS A 113 -13.53 -7.28 -14.40
C CYS A 113 -13.38 -6.44 -15.67
N LYS A 114 -14.41 -6.43 -16.51
CA LYS A 114 -14.45 -5.64 -17.73
C LYS A 114 -15.07 -4.29 -17.43
N PHE A 115 -14.33 -3.22 -17.72
CA PHE A 115 -14.77 -1.83 -17.59
C PHE A 115 -14.94 -1.22 -18.98
N GLU A 116 -16.01 -0.46 -19.15
CA GLU A 116 -16.25 0.29 -20.39
C GLU A 116 -15.11 1.31 -20.60
N GLY A 117 -14.61 1.41 -21.84
CA GLY A 117 -13.48 2.27 -22.18
C GLY A 117 -12.08 1.78 -21.76
N TYR A 118 -11.97 0.87 -20.78
CA TYR A 118 -10.68 0.42 -20.24
C TYR A 118 -10.36 -1.07 -20.45
N GLY A 119 -11.35 -1.88 -20.84
CA GLY A 119 -11.15 -3.31 -21.05
C GLY A 119 -11.08 -4.10 -19.74
N ILE A 120 -10.32 -5.19 -19.71
CA ILE A 120 -10.23 -6.08 -18.54
C ILE A 120 -9.14 -5.58 -17.59
N LEU A 121 -9.50 -5.33 -16.34
CA LEU A 121 -8.59 -4.89 -15.28
C LEU A 121 -8.73 -5.80 -14.05
N PRO A 122 -7.65 -5.98 -13.25
CA PRO A 122 -6.26 -5.75 -13.64
C PRO A 122 -5.88 -6.59 -14.89
N PRO A 123 -4.89 -6.17 -15.71
CA PRO A 123 -4.63 -6.81 -17.01
C PRO A 123 -4.23 -8.29 -16.93
N THR A 124 -3.50 -8.67 -15.88
CA THR A 124 -3.03 -10.03 -15.62
C THR A 124 -3.53 -10.51 -14.26
N PRO A 125 -4.28 -11.61 -14.17
CA PRO A 125 -4.67 -12.17 -12.89
C PRO A 125 -3.46 -12.82 -12.20
N ASN A 126 -3.51 -12.97 -10.88
CA ASN A 126 -2.47 -13.63 -10.08
C ASN A 126 -1.09 -12.98 -10.24
N ALA A 127 -1.07 -11.65 -10.26
CA ALA A 127 0.12 -10.85 -10.44
C ALA A 127 0.26 -9.78 -9.35
N TRP A 128 1.51 -9.40 -9.10
CA TRP A 128 1.85 -8.22 -8.30
C TRP A 128 1.85 -6.98 -9.19
N TYR A 129 1.27 -5.91 -8.66
CA TYR A 129 1.24 -4.59 -9.26
C TYR A 129 1.96 -3.63 -8.31
N ASP A 130 3.00 -2.97 -8.80
CA ASP A 130 3.88 -2.17 -7.95
C ASP A 130 3.63 -0.68 -8.15
N TRP A 131 3.34 0.06 -7.09
CA TRP A 131 3.31 1.53 -7.12
C TRP A 131 4.40 2.09 -6.23
N ARG A 132 5.18 3.04 -6.73
CA ARG A 132 6.01 3.88 -5.88
C ARG A 132 5.16 5.05 -5.40
N VAL A 133 5.00 5.23 -4.10
CA VAL A 133 4.13 6.28 -3.54
C VAL A 133 4.81 6.98 -2.38
N ASN A 134 4.37 8.20 -2.12
CA ASN A 134 4.61 8.84 -0.84
C ASN A 134 3.87 8.05 0.28
N ALA A 135 4.51 7.88 1.44
CA ALA A 135 3.99 7.02 2.51
C ALA A 135 2.60 7.44 3.02
N GLN A 136 2.30 8.75 3.03
CA GLN A 136 0.99 9.27 3.43
C GLN A 136 -0.14 8.80 2.50
N GLY A 137 0.18 8.45 1.24
CA GLY A 137 -0.79 7.93 0.28
C GLY A 137 -1.08 6.43 0.41
N ALA A 138 -0.28 5.66 1.15
CA ALA A 138 -0.35 4.21 1.11
C ALA A 138 -1.72 3.65 1.55
N ALA A 139 -2.30 4.21 2.61
CA ALA A 139 -3.63 3.84 3.09
C ALA A 139 -4.71 4.07 2.02
N LYS A 140 -4.62 5.16 1.24
CA LYS A 140 -5.57 5.45 0.16
C LYS A 140 -5.48 4.45 -0.98
N VAL A 141 -4.28 4.01 -1.35
CA VAL A 141 -4.11 2.95 -2.36
C VAL A 141 -4.81 1.67 -1.92
N LEU A 142 -4.61 1.26 -0.66
CA LEU A 142 -5.31 0.11 -0.08
C LEU A 142 -6.83 0.31 -0.13
N ILE A 143 -7.32 1.46 0.36
CA ILE A 143 -8.75 1.78 0.39
C ILE A 143 -9.36 1.69 -1.00
N HIS A 144 -8.81 2.39 -1.99
CA HIS A 144 -9.37 2.41 -3.34
C HIS A 144 -9.32 1.04 -4.05
N LEU A 145 -8.29 0.23 -3.81
CA LEU A 145 -8.14 -1.06 -4.48
C LEU A 145 -8.89 -2.21 -3.80
N ARG A 146 -9.21 -2.08 -2.50
CA ARG A 146 -9.78 -3.18 -1.69
C ARG A 146 -11.17 -2.89 -1.13
N TYR A 147 -11.43 -1.65 -0.73
CA TYR A 147 -12.64 -1.28 0.01
C TYR A 147 -13.52 -0.26 -0.74
N GLY A 148 -12.96 0.45 -1.71
CA GLY A 148 -13.66 1.44 -2.52
C GLY A 148 -14.42 0.84 -3.71
N PRO A 149 -15.23 1.67 -4.41
CA PRO A 149 -15.94 1.26 -5.62
C PRO A 149 -14.96 0.79 -6.70
N MET A 150 -15.19 -0.43 -7.18
CA MET A 150 -14.30 -1.06 -8.17
C MET A 150 -14.31 -0.31 -9.51
N GLU A 151 -15.47 0.24 -9.87
CA GLU A 151 -15.77 0.99 -11.10
C GLU A 151 -14.91 2.23 -11.27
N THR A 152 -14.46 2.83 -10.17
CA THR A 152 -13.64 4.05 -10.18
C THR A 152 -12.20 3.75 -9.75
N GLY A 153 -12.02 2.89 -8.73
CA GLY A 153 -10.71 2.50 -8.23
C GLY A 153 -9.88 1.76 -9.27
N TRP A 154 -10.40 0.68 -9.88
CA TRP A 154 -9.58 -0.15 -10.76
C TRP A 154 -9.15 0.57 -12.03
N PRO A 155 -10.02 1.28 -12.77
CA PRO A 155 -9.58 2.10 -13.89
C PRO A 155 -8.51 3.13 -13.52
N THR A 156 -8.67 3.80 -12.38
CA THR A 156 -7.70 4.81 -11.91
C THR A 156 -6.32 4.20 -11.68
N TYR A 157 -6.25 3.08 -10.95
CA TYR A 157 -4.97 2.51 -10.53
C TYR A 157 -4.31 1.57 -11.54
N PHE A 158 -5.09 0.87 -12.37
CA PHE A 158 -4.55 -0.09 -13.34
C PHE A 158 -4.47 0.47 -14.77
N ALA A 159 -5.49 1.21 -15.23
CA ALA A 159 -5.51 1.71 -16.60
C ALA A 159 -4.88 3.10 -16.75
N ARG A 160 -5.08 3.98 -15.76
CA ARG A 160 -4.57 5.35 -15.77
C ARG A 160 -3.23 5.52 -15.06
N LYS A 161 -2.56 4.41 -14.70
CA LYS A 161 -1.29 4.44 -13.97
C LYS A 161 -0.26 5.37 -14.60
N ALA A 162 -0.03 5.26 -15.91
CA ALA A 162 0.94 6.10 -16.61
C ALA A 162 0.60 7.61 -16.59
N GLU A 163 -0.69 7.97 -16.53
CA GLU A 163 -1.14 9.37 -16.46
C GLU A 163 -1.00 9.98 -15.05
N LEU A 164 -0.93 9.11 -14.05
CA LEU A 164 -0.88 9.43 -12.63
C LEU A 164 0.52 9.17 -12.03
N THR A 165 1.50 8.83 -12.86
CA THR A 165 2.88 8.65 -12.46
C THR A 165 3.72 9.78 -13.05
N ASP A 166 4.51 10.44 -12.21
CA ASP A 166 5.40 11.52 -12.63
C ASP A 166 6.63 11.00 -13.39
N GLU A 167 7.48 11.93 -13.83
CA GLU A 167 8.70 11.61 -14.60
C GLU A 167 9.71 10.79 -13.79
N ASP A 168 9.66 10.86 -12.45
CA ASP A 168 10.51 10.08 -11.55
C ASP A 168 9.92 8.69 -11.28
N GLY A 169 8.72 8.38 -11.77
CA GLY A 169 8.07 7.09 -11.55
C GLY A 169 7.30 7.01 -10.23
N VAL A 170 7.00 8.15 -9.58
CA VAL A 170 6.18 8.22 -8.37
C VAL A 170 4.72 8.42 -8.75
N PHE A 171 3.84 7.57 -8.21
CA PHE A 171 2.41 7.64 -8.44
C PHE A 171 1.76 8.67 -7.50
N ASP A 172 1.07 9.65 -8.08
CA ASP A 172 0.37 10.71 -7.37
C ASP A 172 -0.97 10.20 -6.81
N VAL A 173 -0.90 9.71 -5.58
CA VAL A 173 -2.07 9.21 -4.86
C VAL A 173 -3.09 10.32 -4.58
N THR A 174 -2.67 11.58 -4.41
CA THR A 174 -3.61 12.69 -4.19
C THR A 174 -4.43 12.99 -5.44
N LYS A 175 -3.81 12.96 -6.62
CA LYS A 175 -4.53 13.09 -7.89
C LYS A 175 -5.43 11.88 -8.15
N ALA A 176 -4.96 10.67 -7.86
CA ALA A 176 -5.78 9.46 -7.97
C ALA A 176 -7.02 9.50 -7.05
N ASP A 177 -6.85 9.95 -5.82
CA ASP A 177 -7.92 10.11 -4.83
C ASP A 177 -9.02 11.06 -5.30
N ARG A 178 -8.64 12.21 -5.88
CA ARG A 178 -9.61 13.13 -6.51
C ARG A 178 -10.38 12.46 -7.64
N VAL A 179 -9.70 11.70 -8.51
CA VAL A 179 -10.37 10.98 -9.59
C VAL A 179 -11.38 9.96 -9.03
N VAL A 180 -11.02 9.22 -7.99
CA VAL A 180 -11.88 8.19 -7.39
C VAL A 180 -13.07 8.82 -6.66
N CYS A 181 -12.86 9.90 -5.92
CA CYS A 181 -13.88 10.56 -5.11
C CYS A 181 -14.75 11.57 -5.88
N ASP A 182 -14.22 12.26 -6.89
CA ASP A 182 -14.98 13.28 -7.65
C ASP A 182 -16.02 12.65 -8.61
N GLN A 183 -15.93 11.34 -8.89
CA GLN A 183 -16.95 10.64 -9.68
C GLN A 183 -18.30 10.46 -8.96
N ASP A 184 -18.42 10.87 -7.69
CA ASP A 184 -19.68 10.84 -6.92
C ASP A 184 -20.61 12.06 -7.14
N THR A 185 -20.31 13.00 -8.05
CA THR A 185 -21.18 14.18 -8.25
C THR A 185 -22.23 14.10 -9.37
N GLU A 186 -22.31 13.03 -10.17
CA GLU A 186 -23.33 12.94 -11.24
C GLU A 186 -24.20 11.67 -11.27
N ILE A 187 -23.98 10.66 -10.42
CA ILE A 187 -24.82 9.44 -10.43
C ILE A 187 -25.21 9.02 -9.01
N CYS A 188 -26.08 9.82 -8.39
CA CYS A 188 -26.96 9.35 -7.31
C CYS A 188 -28.34 10.01 -7.44
N ILE A 189 -29.01 9.71 -8.55
CA ILE A 189 -30.47 9.85 -8.66
C ILE A 189 -31.07 8.43 -8.65
N TYR A 190 -31.02 7.75 -7.51
CA TYR A 190 -31.99 6.69 -7.27
C TYR A 190 -33.23 7.32 -6.65
N SER A 191 -34.18 7.57 -7.54
CA SER A 191 -35.60 7.78 -7.29
C SER A 191 -36.11 6.95 -6.12
N ARG A 192 -36.48 7.62 -5.02
CA ARG A 192 -37.60 7.19 -4.18
C ARG A 192 -38.86 7.29 -5.05
N ASN A 193 -39.32 6.16 -5.55
CA ASN A 193 -40.71 6.03 -5.94
C ASN A 193 -41.43 5.34 -4.77
N ASP A 194 -42.29 6.13 -4.14
CA ASP A 194 -43.55 5.81 -3.45
C ASP A 194 -43.78 4.39 -2.91
#